data_AF-A0A0B1SV40-F1
#
_entry.id   AF-A0A0B1SV40-F1
#
_cell.length_a   1.000
_cell.length_b   1.000
_cell.length_c   1.000
_cell.angle_alpha   90.00
_cell.angle_beta   90.00
_cell.angle_gamma   90.00
#
_symmetry.space_group_name_H-M   'P 1'
#
loop_
_entity.id
_entity.type
_entity.pdbx_description
1 polymer ?
#
loop_
_entity_poly.entity_id
_entity_poly.type
_entity_poly.pdbx_seq_one_letter_code
_entity_poly.pdbx_strand_id
1 'polypeptide(L)'
;MLIMIDRKQKIWRKITVYFGNYRNGVLLFATVSYIIAFIIRCDPSSRMTGRVLLVSNSVLWSLKLVDYMRVFRQLGPYVTMAAEMIPRMLPILAMLFVSLLSFGLVREAITYPYEEWHWLLLRNIFFKPYFMLYGEVYAPEIDTCGDELWDAHIDEGVPIHSGLLNVTREGCVPGYFVAPLFMTVFMLIANVLLMNTMVACCTYVFEHNVENTQEIWLFERYAQVMEFDSTPFLPPPLTILYHLYWLFRWLRVRNFSRKNLLDASLKLFLSDEEVERIHSFEEECIEDMEKEKDIRKQSSNDERIHRTAERSDQILNRVNVIENAVRSDVRNLDLLLKAMETRHVSFCIRFEGLPSSL
;
A
#
# COMPACT_ATOMS: atom_id res chain seq x y z
N MET A 1 5.22 18.68 0.45
CA MET A 1 5.32 20.06 -0.11
C MET A 1 5.45 21.16 0.96
N LEU A 2 5.16 20.90 2.25
CA LEU A 2 5.49 21.78 3.39
C LEU A 2 6.96 22.28 3.40
N ILE A 3 7.88 21.50 2.86
CA ILE A 3 9.31 21.84 2.71
C ILE A 3 9.57 22.90 1.60
N MET A 4 8.71 23.04 0.59
CA MET A 4 8.90 24.03 -0.48
C MET A 4 8.62 25.47 0.00
N ILE A 5 7.75 25.62 0.99
CA ILE A 5 7.36 26.90 1.61
C ILE A 5 8.42 27.38 2.61
N ASP A 6 9.24 26.49 3.17
CA ASP A 6 10.31 26.85 4.10
C ASP A 6 11.43 27.63 3.37
N ARG A 7 11.65 28.87 3.80
CA ARG A 7 12.60 29.81 3.18
C ARG A 7 14.06 29.49 3.54
N LYS A 8 14.30 28.64 4.56
CA LYS A 8 15.64 28.36 5.09
C LYS A 8 16.41 27.24 4.39
N GLN A 9 15.79 26.48 3.49
CA GLN A 9 16.45 25.33 2.83
C GLN A 9 17.13 25.69 1.49
N LYS A 10 18.31 25.11 1.27
CA LYS A 10 19.09 25.23 0.01
C LYS A 10 18.22 24.84 -1.20
N ILE A 11 18.31 25.61 -2.29
CA ILE A 11 17.51 25.42 -3.53
C ILE A 11 17.62 23.98 -4.07
N TRP A 12 18.82 23.39 -4.02
CA TRP A 12 19.07 22.01 -4.42
C TRP A 12 18.18 21.01 -3.69
N ARG A 13 18.01 21.15 -2.37
CA ARG A 13 17.15 20.25 -1.59
C ARG A 13 15.68 20.36 -2.03
N LYS A 14 15.23 21.55 -2.43
CA LYS A 14 13.87 21.74 -2.98
C LYS A 14 13.69 21.06 -4.32
N ILE A 15 14.70 21.16 -5.20
CA ILE A 15 14.70 20.47 -6.50
C ILE A 15 14.69 18.96 -6.28
N THR A 16 15.57 18.42 -5.44
CA THR A 16 15.61 16.97 -5.13
C THR A 16 14.26 16.47 -4.58
N VAL A 17 13.63 17.22 -3.69
CA VAL A 17 12.30 16.85 -3.16
C VAL A 17 11.20 16.93 -4.23
N TYR A 18 11.26 17.93 -5.12
CA TYR A 18 10.31 18.07 -6.22
C TYR A 18 10.40 16.90 -7.20
N PHE A 19 11.62 16.54 -7.61
CA PHE A 19 11.90 15.43 -8.52
C PHE A 19 11.78 14.04 -7.87
N GLY A 20 11.89 13.96 -6.55
CA GLY A 20 11.67 12.72 -5.80
C GLY A 20 10.21 12.24 -5.85
N ASN A 21 9.26 13.12 -6.19
CA ASN A 21 7.87 12.73 -6.42
C ASN A 21 7.68 12.29 -7.88
N TYR A 22 7.35 11.02 -8.10
CA TYR A 22 7.13 10.45 -9.44
C TYR A 22 6.08 11.22 -10.24
N ARG A 23 5.04 11.77 -9.59
CA ARG A 23 3.96 12.54 -10.24
C ARG A 23 4.48 13.80 -10.92
N ASN A 24 5.42 14.48 -10.26
CA ASN A 24 6.08 15.67 -10.80
C ASN A 24 7.04 15.31 -11.93
N GLY A 25 7.72 14.16 -11.82
CA GLY A 25 8.56 13.60 -12.88
C GLY A 25 7.77 13.31 -14.16
N VAL A 26 6.63 12.61 -14.04
CA VAL A 26 5.73 12.31 -15.17
C VAL A 26 5.17 13.59 -15.79
N LEU A 27 4.77 14.58 -14.98
CA LEU A 27 4.29 15.87 -15.48
C LEU A 27 5.37 16.63 -16.25
N LEU A 28 6.60 16.67 -15.72
CA LEU A 28 7.72 17.30 -16.42
C LEU A 28 7.99 16.59 -17.75
N PHE A 29 8.05 15.26 -17.72
CA PHE A 29 8.24 14.45 -18.93
C PHE A 29 7.17 14.77 -19.97
N ALA A 30 5.89 14.73 -19.59
CA ALA A 30 4.76 15.04 -20.47
C ALA A 30 4.81 16.46 -21.05
N THR A 31 5.30 17.44 -20.27
CA THR A 31 5.42 18.84 -20.73
C THR A 31 6.57 18.99 -21.70
N VAL A 32 7.73 18.40 -21.40
CA VAL A 32 8.92 18.45 -22.25
C VAL A 32 8.68 17.71 -23.58
N SER A 33 8.12 16.51 -23.53
CA SER A 33 7.77 15.74 -24.73
C SER A 33 6.72 16.45 -25.57
N TYR A 34 5.75 17.14 -24.97
CA TYR A 34 4.78 17.97 -25.69
C TYR A 34 5.46 19.11 -26.47
N ILE A 35 6.37 19.86 -25.82
CA ILE A 35 7.07 20.98 -26.47
C ILE A 35 7.92 20.47 -27.64
N ILE A 36 8.66 19.38 -27.45
CA ILE A 36 9.48 18.76 -28.50
C ILE A 36 8.59 18.30 -29.66
N ALA A 37 7.49 17.60 -29.37
CA ALA A 37 6.54 17.13 -30.38
C ALA A 37 5.90 18.29 -31.15
N PHE A 38 5.61 19.41 -30.48
CA PHE A 38 5.07 20.61 -31.10
C PHE A 38 6.10 21.29 -32.02
N ILE A 39 7.37 21.38 -31.61
CA ILE A 39 8.44 21.93 -32.45
C ILE A 39 8.63 21.08 -33.72
N ILE A 40 8.65 19.75 -33.59
CA ILE A 40 8.74 18.82 -34.74
C ILE A 40 7.52 18.99 -35.67
N ARG A 41 6.34 19.20 -35.09
CA ARG A 41 5.10 19.42 -35.86
C ARG A 41 5.14 20.71 -36.70
N CYS A 42 5.84 21.74 -36.24
CA CYS A 42 5.97 23.02 -36.95
C CYS A 42 6.76 22.90 -38.25
N ASP A 43 7.68 21.94 -38.34
CA ASP A 43 8.44 21.68 -39.55
C ASP A 43 7.57 20.92 -40.59
N PRO A 44 7.41 21.42 -41.83
CA PRO A 44 6.59 20.76 -42.85
C PRO A 44 7.08 19.35 -43.21
N SER A 45 8.38 19.06 -43.10
CA SER A 45 8.93 17.75 -43.49
C SER A 45 8.57 16.63 -42.50
N SER A 46 8.56 16.94 -41.20
CA SER A 46 8.34 15.99 -40.10
C SER A 46 6.95 16.07 -39.46
N ARG A 47 6.02 16.76 -40.16
CA ARG A 47 4.68 17.07 -39.69
C ARG A 47 3.84 15.84 -39.28
N MET A 48 3.96 14.72 -39.98
CA MET A 48 3.23 13.48 -39.65
C MET A 48 3.79 12.83 -38.37
N THR A 49 5.11 12.78 -38.24
CA THR A 49 5.79 12.29 -37.04
C THR A 49 5.42 13.13 -35.81
N GLY A 50 5.43 14.47 -35.96
CA GLY A 50 4.97 15.38 -34.91
C GLY A 50 3.51 15.15 -34.49
N ARG A 51 2.63 14.78 -35.44
CA ARG A 51 1.24 14.41 -35.11
C ARG A 51 1.18 13.15 -34.25
N VAL A 52 1.92 12.10 -34.63
CA VAL A 52 1.96 10.84 -33.87
C VAL A 52 2.46 11.11 -32.44
N LEU A 53 3.54 11.87 -32.30
CA LEU A 53 4.09 12.22 -30.98
C LEU A 53 3.10 13.02 -30.12
N LEU A 54 2.39 13.99 -30.69
CA LEU A 54 1.37 14.75 -29.97
C LEU A 54 0.19 13.89 -29.53
N VAL A 55 -0.27 12.96 -30.38
CA VAL A 55 -1.35 12.02 -30.03
C VAL A 55 -0.89 11.07 -28.94
N SER A 56 0.31 10.49 -29.04
CA SER A 56 0.88 9.65 -27.98
C SER A 56 1.02 10.44 -26.67
N ASN A 57 1.44 11.71 -26.75
CA ASN A 57 1.55 12.59 -25.58
C ASN A 57 0.20 12.89 -24.93
N SER A 58 -0.91 12.87 -25.67
CA SER A 58 -2.25 13.08 -25.10
C SER A 58 -2.60 12.03 -24.05
N VAL A 59 -2.07 10.80 -24.16
CA VAL A 59 -2.24 9.74 -23.16
C VAL A 59 -1.66 10.15 -21.80
N LEU A 60 -0.50 10.79 -21.77
CA LEU A 60 0.12 11.26 -20.52
C LEU A 60 -0.74 12.34 -19.84
N TRP A 61 -1.37 13.21 -20.62
CA TRP A 61 -2.33 14.19 -20.09
C TRP A 61 -3.62 13.53 -19.61
N SER A 62 -4.09 12.46 -20.28
CA SER A 62 -5.22 11.66 -19.79
C SER A 62 -4.90 10.95 -18.48
N LEU A 63 -3.68 10.45 -18.29
CA LEU A 63 -3.23 9.89 -16.99
C LEU A 63 -3.26 10.95 -15.88
N LYS A 64 -3.02 12.24 -16.21
CA LYS A 64 -3.17 13.33 -15.26
C LYS A 64 -4.61 13.53 -14.77
N LEU A 65 -5.62 13.08 -15.52
CA LEU A 65 -7.01 13.10 -15.06
C LEU A 65 -7.22 12.15 -13.88
N VAL A 66 -6.52 11.01 -13.85
CA VAL A 66 -6.56 10.07 -12.71
C VAL A 66 -6.06 10.73 -11.43
N ASP A 67 -5.03 11.57 -11.55
CA ASP A 67 -4.49 12.39 -10.46
C ASP A 67 -5.51 13.39 -9.90
N TYR A 68 -6.39 13.95 -10.75
CA TYR A 68 -7.49 14.81 -10.29
C TYR A 68 -8.59 13.98 -9.63
N MET A 69 -8.86 12.78 -10.13
CA MET A 69 -9.87 11.90 -9.55
C MET A 69 -9.53 11.45 -8.11
N ARG A 70 -8.24 11.45 -7.73
CA ARG A 70 -7.79 11.11 -6.37
C ARG A 70 -8.39 11.98 -5.27
N VAL A 71 -8.76 13.23 -5.56
CA VAL A 71 -9.33 14.16 -4.56
C VAL A 71 -10.77 13.79 -4.20
N PHE A 72 -11.50 13.16 -5.13
CA PHE A 72 -12.89 12.80 -4.89
C PHE A 72 -12.97 11.71 -3.83
N ARG A 73 -13.86 11.91 -2.85
CA ARG A 73 -14.02 10.99 -1.71
C ARG A 73 -14.37 9.55 -2.13
N GLN A 74 -15.14 9.40 -3.20
CA GLN A 74 -15.58 8.08 -3.67
C GLN A 74 -14.50 7.37 -4.49
N LEU A 75 -13.80 8.07 -5.40
CA LEU A 75 -12.85 7.45 -6.32
C LEU A 75 -11.43 7.39 -5.77
N GLY A 76 -11.08 8.30 -4.88
CA GLY A 76 -9.72 8.46 -4.37
C GLY A 76 -9.13 7.20 -3.74
N PRO A 77 -9.81 6.56 -2.78
CA PRO A 77 -9.34 5.32 -2.18
C PRO A 77 -9.13 4.18 -3.18
N TYR A 78 -9.97 4.07 -4.22
CA TYR A 78 -9.81 3.04 -5.25
C TYR A 78 -8.60 3.30 -6.15
N VAL A 79 -8.34 4.57 -6.49
CA VAL A 79 -7.18 4.95 -7.32
C VAL A 79 -5.87 4.71 -6.56
N THR A 80 -5.81 5.06 -5.27
CA THR A 80 -4.62 4.79 -4.44
C THR A 80 -4.42 3.29 -4.22
N MET A 81 -5.50 2.54 -4.04
CA MET A 81 -5.44 1.09 -3.90
C MET A 81 -4.94 0.40 -5.17
N ALA A 82 -5.45 0.80 -6.34
CA ALA A 82 -4.97 0.30 -7.62
C ALA A 82 -3.45 0.58 -7.80
N ALA A 83 -2.96 1.74 -7.35
CA ALA A 83 -1.54 2.07 -7.43
C ALA A 83 -0.68 1.18 -6.51
N GLU A 84 -1.14 0.90 -5.29
CA GLU A 84 -0.45 0.03 -4.31
C GLU A 84 -0.50 -1.46 -4.70
N MET A 85 -1.46 -1.86 -5.53
CA MET A 85 -1.61 -3.23 -6.03
C MET A 85 -0.57 -3.59 -7.10
N ILE A 86 -0.11 -2.63 -7.91
CA ILE A 86 0.80 -2.89 -9.05
C ILE A 86 2.14 -3.52 -8.62
N PRO A 87 2.88 -2.99 -7.63
CA PRO A 87 4.17 -3.58 -7.22
C PRO A 87 4.02 -5.00 -6.67
N ARG A 88 2.89 -5.30 -6.04
CA ARG A 88 2.60 -6.62 -5.45
C ARG A 88 2.31 -7.68 -6.51
N MET A 89 1.79 -7.27 -7.66
CA MET A 89 1.50 -8.16 -8.80
C MET A 89 2.69 -8.35 -9.75
N LEU A 90 3.72 -7.52 -9.63
CA LEU A 90 4.89 -7.55 -10.52
C LEU A 90 5.56 -8.94 -10.61
N PRO A 91 5.68 -9.75 -9.54
CA PRO A 91 6.25 -11.10 -9.65
C PRO A 91 5.41 -12.06 -10.52
N ILE A 92 4.08 -11.99 -10.41
CA ILE A 92 3.18 -12.82 -11.23
C ILE A 92 3.24 -12.37 -12.69
N LEU A 93 3.25 -11.05 -12.94
CA LEU A 93 3.44 -10.48 -14.27
C LEU A 93 4.79 -10.89 -14.89
N ALA A 94 5.85 -11.01 -14.09
CA ALA A 94 7.14 -11.50 -14.56
C ALA A 94 7.08 -12.99 -14.96
N MET A 95 6.40 -13.84 -14.18
CA MET A 95 6.18 -15.25 -14.55
C MET A 95 5.33 -15.37 -15.82
N LEU A 96 4.28 -14.53 -15.96
CA LEU A 96 3.46 -14.45 -17.16
C LEU A 96 4.29 -14.06 -18.37
N PHE A 97 5.15 -13.04 -18.25
CA PHE A 97 6.05 -12.61 -19.31
C PHE A 97 7.01 -13.73 -19.76
N VAL A 98 7.58 -14.49 -18.81
CA VAL A 98 8.45 -15.64 -19.12
C VAL A 98 7.68 -16.72 -19.88
N SER A 99 6.47 -17.07 -19.44
CA SER A 99 5.63 -18.07 -20.13
C SER A 99 5.22 -17.62 -21.54
N LEU A 100 4.90 -16.34 -21.70
CA LEU A 100 4.51 -15.72 -22.96
C LEU A 100 5.69 -15.73 -23.94
N LEU A 101 6.88 -15.32 -23.49
CA LEU A 101 8.10 -15.36 -24.29
C LEU A 101 8.44 -16.80 -24.71
N SER A 102 8.35 -17.76 -23.79
CA SER A 102 8.67 -19.16 -24.08
C SER A 102 7.77 -19.74 -25.17
N PHE A 103 6.45 -19.53 -25.08
CA PHE A 103 5.52 -20.00 -26.10
C PHE A 103 5.63 -19.21 -27.41
N GLY A 104 5.75 -17.88 -27.34
CA GLY A 104 5.90 -17.01 -28.50
C GLY A 104 7.10 -17.36 -29.37
N LEU A 105 8.23 -17.70 -28.74
CA LEU A 105 9.42 -18.17 -29.46
C LEU A 105 9.19 -19.51 -30.17
N VAL A 106 8.57 -20.49 -29.49
CA VAL A 106 8.28 -21.80 -30.09
C VAL A 106 7.32 -21.66 -31.27
N ARG A 107 6.26 -20.86 -31.12
CA ARG A 107 5.29 -20.61 -32.19
C ARG A 107 5.95 -19.98 -33.41
N GLU A 108 6.65 -18.86 -33.24
CA GLU A 108 7.20 -18.11 -34.38
C GLU A 108 8.31 -18.91 -35.08
N ALA A 109 9.20 -19.55 -34.32
CA ALA A 109 10.34 -20.29 -34.88
C ALA A 109 9.93 -21.57 -35.64
N ILE A 110 8.87 -22.26 -35.20
CA ILE A 110 8.40 -23.48 -35.88
C ILE A 110 7.51 -23.13 -37.07
N THR A 111 6.59 -22.16 -36.92
CA THR A 111 5.59 -21.84 -37.96
C THR A 111 6.21 -21.09 -39.14
N TYR A 112 7.18 -20.21 -38.90
CA TYR A 112 7.79 -19.36 -39.93
C TYR A 112 9.32 -19.52 -39.96
N PRO A 113 9.84 -20.68 -40.41
CA PRO A 113 11.27 -20.98 -40.36
C PRO A 113 12.11 -20.27 -41.43
N TYR A 114 11.49 -19.76 -42.51
CA TYR A 114 12.18 -19.20 -43.68
C TYR A 114 12.10 -17.67 -43.77
N GLU A 115 11.92 -16.98 -42.63
CA GLU A 115 11.85 -15.52 -42.58
C GLU A 115 13.21 -14.86 -42.29
N GLU A 116 13.47 -13.73 -42.96
CA GLU A 116 14.64 -12.88 -42.67
C GLU A 116 14.42 -12.04 -41.42
N TRP A 117 15.51 -11.57 -40.80
CA TRP A 117 15.43 -10.74 -39.60
C TRP A 117 14.66 -9.43 -39.85
N HIS A 118 13.48 -9.33 -39.23
CA HIS A 118 12.68 -8.11 -39.18
C HIS A 118 12.12 -7.89 -37.77
N TRP A 119 11.97 -6.63 -37.36
CA TRP A 119 11.26 -6.22 -36.13
C TRP A 119 9.83 -6.76 -35.99
N LEU A 120 9.25 -7.28 -37.09
CA LEU A 120 7.91 -7.84 -37.12
C LEU A 120 7.87 -9.20 -36.42
N LEU A 121 8.94 -9.98 -36.52
CA LEU A 121 9.11 -11.25 -35.82
C LEU A 121 9.07 -11.03 -34.31
N LEU A 122 9.82 -10.04 -33.82
CA LEU A 122 9.80 -9.68 -32.41
C LEU A 122 8.41 -9.24 -31.94
N ARG A 123 7.71 -8.45 -32.76
CA ARG A 123 6.31 -8.09 -32.49
C ARG A 123 5.45 -9.35 -32.39
N ASN A 124 5.52 -10.26 -33.35
CA ASN A 124 4.66 -11.45 -33.41
C ASN A 124 4.89 -12.40 -32.22
N ILE A 125 6.15 -12.58 -31.78
CA ILE A 125 6.52 -13.35 -30.59
C ILE A 125 5.73 -12.90 -29.35
N PHE A 126 5.58 -11.59 -29.14
CA PHE A 126 4.87 -11.07 -27.97
C PHE A 126 3.38 -10.84 -28.23
N PHE A 127 3.04 -10.27 -29.38
CA PHE A 127 1.72 -9.73 -29.67
C PHE A 127 0.66 -10.82 -29.77
N LYS A 128 0.92 -11.88 -30.54
CA LYS A 128 -0.07 -12.94 -30.75
C LYS A 128 -0.37 -13.70 -29.43
N PRO A 129 0.62 -14.22 -28.68
CA PRO A 129 0.39 -14.82 -27.37
C PRO A 129 -0.24 -13.88 -26.33
N TYR A 130 0.04 -12.58 -26.39
CA TYR A 130 -0.58 -11.62 -25.48
C TYR A 130 -2.09 -11.54 -25.65
N PHE A 131 -2.60 -11.49 -26.88
CA PHE A 131 -4.05 -11.47 -27.13
C PHE A 131 -4.72 -12.81 -26.80
N MET A 132 -3.99 -13.92 -26.88
CA MET A 132 -4.46 -15.24 -26.41
C MET A 132 -4.78 -15.25 -24.91
N LEU A 133 -4.13 -14.38 -24.11
CA LEU A 133 -4.48 -14.23 -22.69
C LEU A 133 -5.89 -13.68 -22.46
N TYR A 134 -6.41 -12.91 -23.42
CA TYR A 134 -7.72 -12.28 -23.36
C TYR A 134 -8.81 -13.05 -24.14
N GLY A 135 -8.48 -14.25 -24.62
CA GLY A 135 -9.43 -15.14 -25.29
C GLY A 135 -9.37 -15.16 -26.82
N GLU A 136 -8.47 -14.39 -27.44
CA GLU A 136 -8.25 -14.44 -28.90
C GLU A 136 -7.29 -15.57 -29.27
N VAL A 137 -7.85 -16.71 -29.68
CA VAL A 137 -7.09 -17.96 -29.88
C VAL A 137 -6.50 -18.07 -31.29
N TYR A 138 -6.84 -17.17 -32.22
CA TYR A 138 -6.39 -17.21 -33.63
C TYR A 138 -6.59 -18.61 -34.26
N ALA A 139 -7.79 -19.16 -34.12
CA ALA A 139 -8.16 -20.51 -34.59
C ALA A 139 -7.64 -20.90 -35.99
N PRO A 140 -7.76 -20.07 -37.05
CA PRO A 140 -7.32 -20.46 -38.39
C PRO A 140 -5.78 -20.52 -38.56
N GLU A 141 -5.02 -20.07 -37.57
CA GLU A 141 -3.54 -20.05 -37.61
C GLU A 141 -2.92 -21.09 -36.66
N ILE A 142 -3.70 -21.95 -36.02
CA ILE A 142 -3.20 -22.92 -35.03
C ILE A 142 -2.43 -24.03 -35.73
N ASP A 143 -3.08 -24.70 -36.69
CA ASP A 143 -2.52 -25.82 -37.43
C ASP A 143 -2.91 -25.77 -38.91
N THR A 144 -2.36 -24.79 -39.64
CA THR A 144 -2.65 -24.61 -41.07
C THR A 144 -2.37 -25.88 -41.87
N CYS A 145 -1.32 -26.62 -41.52
CA CYS A 145 -0.92 -27.84 -42.19
C CYS A 145 -1.81 -29.05 -41.87
N GLY A 146 -2.21 -29.21 -40.60
CA GLY A 146 -3.12 -30.27 -40.18
C GLY A 146 -4.55 -30.04 -40.68
N ASP A 147 -5.03 -28.80 -40.66
CA ASP A 147 -6.37 -28.44 -41.13
C ASP A 147 -6.50 -28.61 -42.65
N GLU A 148 -5.52 -28.12 -43.44
CA GLU A 148 -5.50 -28.34 -44.90
C GLU A 148 -5.44 -29.83 -45.26
N LEU A 149 -4.69 -30.63 -44.50
CA LEU A 149 -4.60 -32.07 -44.67
C LEU A 149 -5.93 -32.78 -44.36
N TRP A 150 -6.62 -32.35 -43.31
CA TRP A 150 -7.90 -32.91 -42.91
C TRP A 150 -9.01 -32.59 -43.91
N ASP A 151 -9.06 -31.35 -44.39
CA ASP A 151 -10.03 -30.92 -45.39
C ASP A 151 -9.83 -31.64 -46.73
N ALA A 152 -8.57 -31.78 -47.19
CA ALA A 152 -8.25 -32.52 -48.42
C ALA A 152 -8.59 -34.02 -48.32
N HIS A 153 -8.41 -34.64 -47.15
CA HIS A 153 -8.84 -36.02 -46.91
C HIS A 153 -10.35 -36.21 -47.10
N ILE A 154 -11.15 -35.25 -46.63
CA ILE A 154 -12.61 -35.28 -46.74
C ILE A 154 -13.06 -35.05 -48.19
N ASP A 155 -12.46 -34.09 -48.89
CA ASP A 155 -12.86 -33.73 -50.26
C ASP A 155 -12.52 -34.85 -51.28
N GLU A 156 -11.35 -35.48 -51.14
CA GLU A 156 -10.90 -36.54 -52.04
C GLU A 156 -11.32 -37.95 -51.59
N GLY A 157 -11.78 -38.12 -50.35
CA GLY A 157 -12.21 -39.42 -49.79
C GLY A 157 -11.10 -40.47 -49.67
N VAL A 158 -9.83 -40.07 -49.75
CA VAL A 158 -8.65 -40.95 -49.69
C VAL A 158 -7.95 -40.84 -48.33
N PRO A 159 -7.48 -41.93 -47.71
CA PRO A 159 -6.89 -41.87 -46.37
C PRO A 159 -5.66 -40.95 -46.30
N ILE A 160 -5.49 -40.25 -45.17
CA ILE A 160 -4.43 -39.25 -44.90
C ILE A 160 -3.00 -39.76 -45.20
N HIS A 161 -2.76 -41.07 -45.04
CA HIS A 161 -1.46 -41.70 -45.32
C HIS A 161 -1.28 -42.17 -46.78
N SER A 162 -2.22 -41.89 -47.66
CA SER A 162 -2.07 -42.22 -49.08
C SER A 162 -1.08 -41.25 -49.72
N GLY A 163 -0.04 -41.78 -50.36
CA GLY A 163 0.95 -40.97 -51.11
C GLY A 163 0.38 -40.25 -52.34
N LEU A 164 -0.96 -40.27 -52.51
CA LEU A 164 -1.70 -39.55 -53.54
C LEU A 164 -1.99 -38.09 -53.13
N LEU A 165 -2.00 -37.79 -51.83
CA LEU A 165 -2.30 -36.46 -51.33
C LEU A 165 -1.04 -35.58 -51.42
N ASN A 166 -0.97 -34.74 -52.45
CA ASN A 166 0.23 -33.92 -52.74
C ASN A 166 0.31 -32.62 -51.90
N VAL A 167 -0.68 -32.38 -51.03
CA VAL A 167 -0.85 -31.14 -50.23
C VAL A 167 0.29 -30.94 -49.21
N THR A 168 0.85 -32.03 -48.66
CA THR A 168 1.86 -31.95 -47.59
C THR A 168 3.29 -31.63 -48.06
N ARG A 169 3.57 -31.66 -49.36
CA ARG A 169 4.97 -31.63 -49.86
C ARG A 169 5.53 -30.25 -50.18
N GLU A 170 4.70 -29.25 -50.46
CA GLU A 170 5.19 -27.95 -50.97
C GLU A 170 5.07 -26.79 -49.99
N GLY A 171 4.26 -26.89 -48.93
CA GLY A 171 4.01 -25.77 -47.99
C GLY A 171 4.23 -26.05 -46.50
N CYS A 172 4.42 -27.30 -46.08
CA CYS A 172 4.35 -27.66 -44.67
C CYS A 172 5.70 -27.83 -43.98
N VAL A 173 5.82 -27.21 -42.80
CA VAL A 173 7.02 -27.23 -41.98
C VAL A 173 7.11 -28.53 -41.16
N PRO A 174 8.32 -29.12 -41.02
CA PRO A 174 8.49 -30.29 -40.17
C PRO A 174 8.24 -29.91 -38.70
N GLY A 175 7.38 -30.67 -38.01
CA GLY A 175 7.02 -30.40 -36.62
C GLY A 175 5.86 -29.43 -36.42
N TYR A 176 5.02 -29.21 -37.44
CA TYR A 176 3.84 -28.34 -37.37
C TYR A 176 2.94 -28.59 -36.12
N PHE A 177 2.79 -29.85 -35.69
CA PHE A 177 1.98 -30.25 -34.52
C PHE A 177 2.55 -29.79 -33.17
N VAL A 178 3.83 -29.39 -33.10
CA VAL A 178 4.48 -29.00 -31.84
C VAL A 178 3.94 -27.66 -31.34
N ALA A 179 3.71 -26.70 -32.23
CA ALA A 179 3.20 -25.38 -31.84
C ALA A 179 1.79 -25.46 -31.21
N PRO A 180 0.80 -26.18 -31.80
CA PRO A 180 -0.48 -26.47 -31.16
C PRO A 180 -0.35 -27.17 -29.80
N LEU A 181 0.56 -28.15 -29.67
CA LEU A 181 0.78 -28.84 -28.40
C LEU A 181 1.26 -27.88 -27.31
N PHE A 182 2.29 -27.07 -27.60
CA PHE A 182 2.78 -26.06 -26.65
C PHE A 182 1.74 -24.97 -26.37
N MET A 183 0.89 -24.64 -27.34
CA MET A 183 -0.23 -23.72 -27.16
C MET A 183 -1.21 -24.20 -26.11
N THR A 184 -1.58 -25.49 -26.11
CA THR A 184 -2.48 -26.04 -25.07
C THR A 184 -1.88 -25.94 -23.67
N VAL A 185 -0.59 -26.25 -23.52
CA VAL A 185 0.15 -26.14 -22.26
C VAL A 185 0.26 -24.68 -21.83
N PHE A 186 0.56 -23.77 -22.75
CA PHE A 186 0.62 -22.33 -22.50
C PHE A 186 -0.72 -21.80 -22.00
N MET A 187 -1.83 -22.14 -22.66
CA MET A 187 -3.16 -21.67 -22.25
C MET A 187 -3.54 -22.19 -20.86
N LEU A 188 -3.15 -23.42 -20.51
CA LEU A 188 -3.34 -23.97 -19.16
C LEU A 188 -2.54 -23.17 -18.12
N ILE A 189 -1.24 -22.95 -18.36
CA ILE A 189 -0.37 -22.25 -17.40
C ILE A 189 -0.74 -20.77 -17.30
N ALA A 190 -0.89 -20.08 -18.43
CA ALA A 190 -1.11 -18.65 -18.46
C ALA A 190 -2.55 -18.28 -18.06
N ASN A 191 -3.57 -18.87 -18.71
CA ASN A 191 -4.95 -18.44 -18.50
C ASN A 191 -5.60 -19.13 -17.30
N VAL A 192 -5.40 -20.44 -17.13
CA VAL A 192 -6.05 -21.18 -16.04
C VAL A 192 -5.31 -20.97 -14.71
N LEU A 193 -3.98 -20.94 -14.71
CA LEU A 193 -3.20 -20.82 -13.48
C LEU A 193 -2.80 -19.37 -13.17
N LEU A 194 -2.01 -18.72 -14.03
CA LEU A 194 -1.41 -17.41 -13.72
C LEU A 194 -2.43 -16.26 -13.69
N MET A 195 -3.33 -16.16 -14.68
CA MET A 195 -4.36 -15.10 -14.71
C MET A 195 -5.35 -15.23 -13.55
N ASN A 196 -5.81 -16.44 -13.24
CA ASN A 196 -6.71 -16.66 -12.09
C ASN A 196 -6.01 -16.39 -10.76
N THR A 197 -4.74 -16.76 -10.64
CA THR A 197 -3.92 -16.43 -9.45
C THR A 197 -3.68 -14.93 -9.34
N MET A 198 -3.52 -14.22 -10.46
CA MET A 198 -3.43 -12.76 -10.47
C MET A 198 -4.70 -12.13 -9.88
N VAL A 199 -5.89 -12.57 -10.33
CA VAL A 199 -7.19 -12.11 -9.79
C VAL A 199 -7.34 -12.44 -8.30
N ALA A 200 -6.95 -13.65 -7.88
CA ALA A 200 -6.97 -14.04 -6.47
C ALA A 200 -6.02 -13.16 -5.63
N CYS A 201 -4.82 -12.87 -6.14
CA CYS A 201 -3.88 -11.96 -5.52
C CYS A 201 -4.43 -10.53 -5.42
N CYS A 202 -5.11 -10.03 -6.47
CA CYS A 202 -5.79 -8.74 -6.43
C CYS A 202 -6.77 -8.68 -5.26
N THR A 203 -7.62 -9.71 -5.12
CA THR A 203 -8.65 -9.76 -4.08
C THR A 203 -8.02 -9.84 -2.68
N TYR A 204 -7.01 -10.68 -2.50
CA TYR A 204 -6.28 -10.80 -1.23
C TYR A 204 -5.61 -9.48 -0.81
N VAL A 205 -4.92 -8.82 -1.75
CA VAL A 205 -4.25 -7.54 -1.49
C VAL A 205 -5.28 -6.45 -1.20
N PHE A 206 -6.39 -6.43 -1.93
CA PHE A 206 -7.49 -5.49 -1.70
C PHE A 206 -7.96 -5.60 -0.25
N GLU A 207 -8.43 -6.78 0.18
CA GLU A 207 -9.00 -6.99 1.52
C GLU A 207 -8.01 -6.66 2.64
N HIS A 208 -6.75 -7.07 2.51
CA HIS A 208 -5.76 -6.90 3.57
C HIS A 208 -5.19 -5.48 3.66
N ASN A 209 -5.22 -4.70 2.57
CA ASN A 209 -4.61 -3.36 2.54
C ASN A 209 -5.61 -2.21 2.44
N VAL A 210 -6.93 -2.47 2.54
CA VAL A 210 -7.95 -1.39 2.48
C VAL A 210 -7.66 -0.31 3.53
N GLU A 211 -7.47 -0.69 4.79
CA GLU A 211 -7.29 0.26 5.90
C GLU A 211 -6.02 1.11 5.72
N ASN A 212 -4.88 0.48 5.48
CA ASN A 212 -3.61 1.17 5.24
C ASN A 212 -3.69 2.11 4.02
N THR A 213 -4.38 1.69 2.95
CA THR A 213 -4.51 2.52 1.74
C THR A 213 -5.43 3.71 1.97
N GLN A 214 -6.44 3.59 2.84
CA GLN A 214 -7.29 4.72 3.21
C GLN A 214 -6.51 5.78 3.98
N GLU A 215 -5.62 5.39 4.90
CA GLU A 215 -4.75 6.33 5.60
C GLU A 215 -3.79 7.06 4.64
N ILE A 216 -3.15 6.31 3.74
CA ILE A 216 -2.28 6.88 2.69
C ILE A 216 -3.07 7.88 1.84
N TRP A 217 -4.28 7.51 1.42
CA TRP A 217 -5.15 8.39 0.63
C TRP A 217 -5.51 9.68 1.39
N LEU A 218 -5.83 9.60 2.69
CA LEU A 218 -6.13 10.78 3.50
C LEU A 218 -4.93 11.74 3.55
N PHE A 219 -3.72 11.21 3.71
CA PHE A 219 -2.50 12.01 3.69
C PHE A 219 -2.23 12.64 2.31
N GLU A 220 -2.38 11.86 1.23
CA GLU A 220 -2.24 12.37 -0.14
C GLU A 220 -3.29 13.45 -0.45
N ARG A 221 -4.54 13.24 -0.02
CA ARG A 221 -5.63 14.19 -0.19
C ARG A 221 -5.35 15.50 0.51
N TYR A 222 -4.85 15.47 1.75
CA TYR A 222 -4.43 16.67 2.46
C TYR A 222 -3.36 17.44 1.66
N ALA A 223 -2.32 16.75 1.19
CA ALA A 223 -1.25 17.39 0.43
C ALA A 223 -1.76 18.04 -0.87
N GLN A 224 -2.70 17.40 -1.57
CA GLN A 224 -3.28 17.92 -2.80
C GLN A 224 -4.25 19.08 -2.56
N VAL A 225 -5.04 19.05 -1.49
CA VAL A 225 -5.90 20.17 -1.08
C VAL A 225 -5.05 21.39 -0.73
N MET A 226 -3.98 21.19 0.03
CA MET A 226 -3.01 22.25 0.36
C MET A 226 -2.36 22.86 -0.90
N GLU A 227 -2.10 22.06 -1.92
CA GLU A 227 -1.57 22.56 -3.20
C GLU A 227 -2.60 23.44 -3.90
N PHE A 228 -3.86 23.00 -4.00
CA PHE A 228 -4.92 23.77 -4.63
C PHE A 228 -5.20 25.11 -3.94
N ASP A 229 -5.15 25.17 -2.62
CA ASP A 229 -5.31 26.42 -1.86
C ASP A 229 -4.25 27.47 -2.25
N SER A 230 -3.02 27.03 -2.56
CA SER A 230 -1.94 27.91 -2.99
C SER A 230 -2.01 28.36 -4.46
N THR A 231 -2.90 27.75 -5.26
CA THR A 231 -3.04 28.05 -6.69
C THR A 231 -3.97 29.25 -6.93
N PRO A 232 -3.75 30.02 -8.01
CA PRO A 232 -4.67 31.10 -8.36
C PRO A 232 -6.07 30.56 -8.64
N PHE A 233 -7.10 31.31 -8.23
CA PHE A 233 -8.51 30.94 -8.41
C PHE A 233 -8.94 30.72 -9.88
N LEU A 234 -8.24 31.34 -10.83
CA LEU A 234 -8.61 31.25 -12.25
C LEU A 234 -8.18 29.91 -12.86
N PRO A 235 -9.02 29.31 -13.73
CA PRO A 235 -8.68 28.05 -14.39
C PRO A 235 -7.42 28.21 -15.26
N PRO A 236 -6.65 27.13 -15.49
CA PRO A 236 -5.36 27.14 -16.18
C PRO A 236 -5.24 28.06 -17.42
N PRO A 237 -6.18 28.06 -18.40
CA PRO A 237 -6.07 28.95 -19.56
C PRO A 237 -6.08 30.44 -19.22
N LEU A 238 -6.72 30.83 -18.12
CA LEU A 238 -6.84 32.24 -17.69
C LEU A 238 -5.80 32.64 -16.64
N THR A 239 -4.95 31.71 -16.19
CA THR A 239 -3.89 31.99 -15.21
C THR A 239 -2.87 33.02 -15.71
N ILE A 240 -2.65 33.09 -17.03
CA ILE A 240 -1.76 34.08 -17.64
C ILE A 240 -2.22 35.51 -17.31
N LEU A 241 -3.54 35.76 -17.34
CA LEU A 241 -4.11 37.07 -16.98
C LEU A 241 -3.88 37.41 -15.50
N TYR A 242 -4.01 36.42 -14.62
CA TYR A 242 -3.72 36.59 -13.20
C TYR A 242 -2.26 37.00 -12.96
N HIS A 243 -1.31 36.28 -13.57
CA HIS A 243 0.11 36.61 -13.46
C HIS A 243 0.45 37.96 -14.08
N LEU A 244 -0.17 38.32 -15.21
CA LEU A 244 -0.01 39.61 -15.88
C LEU A 244 -0.52 40.77 -15.02
N TYR A 245 -1.69 40.62 -14.38
CA TYR A 245 -2.24 41.60 -13.44
C TYR A 245 -1.29 41.86 -12.26
N TRP A 246 -0.74 40.80 -11.67
CA TRP A 246 0.23 40.92 -10.59
C TRP A 246 1.55 41.54 -11.05
N LEU A 247 2.05 41.18 -12.23
CA LEU A 247 3.24 41.80 -12.82
C LEU A 247 3.03 43.30 -13.00
N PHE A 248 1.87 43.70 -13.52
CA PHE A 248 1.50 45.11 -13.69
C PHE A 248 1.39 45.85 -12.36
N ARG A 249 0.76 45.24 -11.34
CA ARG A 249 0.64 45.82 -10.00
C ARG A 249 1.99 45.95 -9.30
N TRP A 250 2.89 44.99 -9.48
CA TRP A 250 4.27 45.04 -8.98
C TRP A 250 5.08 46.15 -9.65
N LEU A 251 4.93 46.32 -10.96
CA LEU A 251 5.56 47.43 -11.70
C LEU A 251 5.05 48.81 -11.23
N ARG A 252 3.76 48.93 -10.88
CA ARG A 252 3.19 50.19 -10.35
C ARG A 252 3.47 50.45 -8.87
N VAL A 253 3.48 49.41 -8.04
CA VAL A 253 3.62 49.51 -6.58
C VAL A 253 4.82 48.67 -6.16
N ARG A 254 5.99 49.29 -6.19
CA ARG A 254 7.31 48.66 -5.92
C ARG A 254 7.42 47.99 -4.53
N ASN A 255 6.46 48.24 -3.63
CA ASN A 255 6.40 47.70 -2.26
C ASN A 255 5.22 46.73 -1.98
N PHE A 256 4.45 46.28 -2.98
CA PHE A 256 3.33 45.38 -2.70
C PHE A 256 3.78 43.93 -2.48
N SER A 257 3.72 43.45 -1.23
CA SER A 257 4.04 42.07 -0.88
C SER A 257 2.86 41.15 -1.20
N ARG A 258 3.09 40.15 -2.05
CA ARG A 258 2.12 39.13 -2.51
C ARG A 258 1.51 38.27 -1.37
N LYS A 259 2.05 38.40 -0.15
CA LYS A 259 1.79 37.51 0.99
C LYS A 259 0.44 37.72 1.64
N ASN A 260 -0.14 38.92 1.61
CA ASN A 260 -1.27 39.21 2.48
C ASN A 260 -2.63 38.69 1.98
N LEU A 261 -2.73 38.17 0.75
CA LEU A 261 -4.02 37.83 0.12
C LEU A 261 -4.24 36.33 -0.12
N LEU A 262 -3.17 35.56 -0.37
CA LEU A 262 -3.23 34.10 -0.56
C LEU A 262 -3.05 33.34 0.77
N ASP A 263 -2.39 33.95 1.74
CA ASP A 263 -2.04 33.33 3.02
C ASP A 263 -3.21 33.36 4.03
N ALA A 264 -4.39 33.84 3.59
CA ALA A 264 -5.59 34.03 4.40
C ALA A 264 -6.66 32.94 4.23
N SER A 265 -6.50 32.03 3.26
CA SER A 265 -7.55 31.04 2.93
C SER A 265 -7.59 29.88 3.94
N LEU A 266 -6.43 29.38 4.38
CA LEU A 266 -6.34 28.24 5.29
C LEU A 266 -5.78 28.57 6.68
N LYS A 267 -5.36 29.82 6.91
CA LYS A 267 -4.95 30.28 8.24
C LYS A 267 -6.17 30.78 8.99
N LEU A 268 -6.46 30.13 10.11
CA LEU A 268 -7.46 30.61 11.06
C LEU A 268 -6.87 31.79 11.82
N PHE A 269 -7.50 32.96 11.75
CA PHE A 269 -7.16 34.12 12.56
C PHE A 269 -8.11 34.12 13.76
N LEU A 270 -7.58 33.85 14.94
CA LEU A 270 -8.35 33.86 16.19
C LEU A 270 -8.04 35.13 16.98
N SER A 271 -9.00 35.59 17.76
CA SER A 271 -8.75 36.57 18.82
C SER A 271 -8.02 35.92 19.99
N ASP A 272 -7.35 36.72 20.83
CA ASP A 272 -6.66 36.20 22.02
C ASP A 272 -7.61 35.44 22.97
N GLU A 273 -8.87 35.88 23.07
CA GLU A 273 -9.93 35.21 23.87
C GLU A 273 -10.33 33.85 23.28
N GLU A 274 -10.43 33.74 21.96
CA GLU A 274 -10.74 32.45 21.31
C GLU A 274 -9.58 31.45 21.42
N VAL A 275 -8.34 31.94 21.39
CA VAL A 275 -7.13 31.12 21.61
C VAL A 275 -7.11 30.58 23.04
N GLU A 276 -7.39 31.43 24.03
CA GLU A 276 -7.49 31.02 25.44
C GLU A 276 -8.55 29.94 25.62
N ARG A 277 -9.74 30.14 25.02
CA ARG A 277 -10.83 29.15 25.07
C ARG A 277 -10.46 27.80 24.44
N ILE A 278 -9.71 27.81 23.33
CA ILE A 278 -9.24 26.57 22.69
C ILE A 278 -8.22 25.86 23.58
N HIS A 279 -7.30 26.59 24.20
CA HIS A 279 -6.33 25.98 25.11
C HIS A 279 -7.00 25.36 26.34
N SER A 280 -7.98 26.03 26.95
CA SER A 280 -8.75 25.44 28.05
C SER A 280 -9.51 24.18 27.62
N PHE A 281 -10.08 24.19 26.40
CA PHE A 281 -10.75 23.01 25.84
C PHE A 281 -9.77 21.86 25.56
N GLU A 282 -8.58 22.15 25.01
CA GLU A 282 -7.54 21.15 24.76
C GLU A 282 -7.04 20.53 26.06
N GLU A 283 -6.84 21.34 27.10
CA GLU A 283 -6.45 20.89 28.44
C GLU A 283 -7.50 19.95 29.05
N GLU A 284 -8.78 20.32 29.02
CA GLU A 284 -9.89 19.47 29.50
C GLU A 284 -9.93 18.13 28.75
N CYS A 285 -9.78 18.15 27.41
CA CYS A 285 -9.75 16.93 26.60
C CYS A 285 -8.54 16.04 26.93
N ILE A 286 -7.37 16.63 27.20
CA ILE A 286 -6.16 15.89 27.57
C ILE A 286 -6.33 15.25 28.94
N GLU A 287 -6.84 15.99 29.92
CA GLU A 287 -7.12 15.47 31.26
C GLU A 287 -8.09 14.28 31.21
N ASP A 288 -9.16 14.41 30.44
CA ASP A 288 -10.16 13.34 30.33
C ASP A 288 -9.60 12.10 29.63
N MET A 289 -8.77 12.29 28.59
CA MET A 289 -8.06 11.18 27.95
C MET A 289 -7.09 10.49 28.94
N GLU A 290 -6.40 11.25 29.79
CA GLU A 290 -5.48 10.70 30.79
C GLU A 290 -6.23 9.91 31.87
N LYS A 291 -7.33 10.47 32.40
CA LYS A 291 -8.24 9.78 33.32
C LYS A 291 -8.75 8.46 32.71
N GLU A 292 -9.15 8.45 31.44
CA GLU A 292 -9.63 7.24 30.78
C GLU A 292 -8.51 6.19 30.61
N LYS A 293 -7.30 6.62 30.27
CA LYS A 293 -6.12 5.73 30.21
C LYS A 293 -5.81 5.11 31.57
N ASP A 294 -5.87 5.90 32.63
CA ASP A 294 -5.69 5.41 33.99
C ASP A 294 -6.78 4.41 34.36
N ILE A 295 -8.06 4.72 34.13
CA ILE A 295 -9.15 3.78 34.37
C ILE A 295 -8.94 2.47 33.59
N ARG A 296 -8.57 2.53 32.31
CA ARG A 296 -8.27 1.32 31.51
C ARG A 296 -7.13 0.53 32.11
N LYS A 297 -6.02 1.18 32.47
CA LYS A 297 -4.87 0.53 33.13
C LYS A 297 -5.29 -0.11 34.45
N GLN A 298 -6.05 0.61 35.26
CA GLN A 298 -6.55 0.13 36.55
C GLN A 298 -7.54 -1.03 36.43
N SER A 299 -8.33 -1.06 35.34
CA SER A 299 -9.27 -2.13 35.02
C SER A 299 -8.62 -3.36 34.38
N SER A 300 -7.38 -3.23 33.89
CA SER A 300 -6.63 -4.32 33.26
C SER A 300 -6.50 -5.51 34.20
N ASN A 301 -6.62 -6.72 33.66
CA ASN A 301 -6.48 -7.94 34.43
C ASN A 301 -5.11 -8.03 35.10
N ASP A 302 -4.04 -7.61 34.42
CA ASP A 302 -2.67 -7.64 34.96
C ASP A 302 -2.54 -6.76 36.21
N GLU A 303 -3.10 -5.55 36.15
CA GLU A 303 -3.06 -4.59 37.25
C GLU A 303 -3.96 -5.03 38.41
N ARG A 304 -5.12 -5.63 38.11
CA ARG A 304 -6.00 -6.22 39.13
C ARG A 304 -5.34 -7.39 39.84
N ILE A 305 -4.65 -8.26 39.11
CA ILE A 305 -3.89 -9.37 39.66
C ILE A 305 -2.73 -8.84 40.50
N HIS A 306 -1.97 -7.87 39.99
CA HIS A 306 -0.87 -7.22 40.71
C HIS A 306 -1.33 -6.65 42.06
N ARG A 307 -2.43 -5.88 42.09
CA ARG A 307 -2.97 -5.35 43.36
C ARG A 307 -3.48 -6.42 44.30
N THR A 308 -4.05 -7.51 43.76
CA THR A 308 -4.52 -8.62 44.59
C THR A 308 -3.35 -9.38 45.19
N ALA A 309 -2.26 -9.56 44.44
CA ALA A 309 -1.00 -10.12 44.92
C ALA A 309 -0.39 -9.24 46.02
N GLU A 310 -0.24 -7.93 45.77
CA GLU A 310 0.32 -7.00 46.75
C GLU A 310 -0.52 -6.94 48.04
N ARG A 311 -1.86 -6.91 47.92
CA ARG A 311 -2.76 -6.99 49.08
C ARG A 311 -2.62 -8.32 49.83
N SER A 312 -2.45 -9.43 49.11
CA SER A 312 -2.25 -10.74 49.72
C SER A 312 -0.93 -10.81 50.49
N ASP A 313 0.15 -10.22 49.95
CA ASP A 313 1.45 -10.11 50.64
C ASP A 313 1.37 -9.22 51.88
N GLN A 314 0.66 -8.09 51.80
CA GLN A 314 0.43 -7.22 52.96
C GLN A 314 -0.37 -7.94 54.07
N ILE A 315 -1.39 -8.71 53.69
CA ILE A 315 -2.17 -9.53 54.64
C ILE A 315 -1.28 -10.61 55.25
N LEU A 316 -0.48 -11.31 54.45
CA LEU A 316 0.45 -12.34 54.91
C LEU A 316 1.43 -11.78 55.95
N ASN A 317 2.00 -10.59 55.70
CA ASN A 317 2.88 -9.92 56.64
C ASN A 317 2.18 -9.59 57.97
N ARG A 318 0.93 -9.12 57.94
CA ARG A 318 0.16 -8.85 59.17
C ARG A 318 -0.17 -10.14 59.92
N VAL A 319 -0.53 -11.21 59.22
CA VAL A 319 -0.80 -12.52 59.83
C VAL A 319 0.47 -13.05 60.51
N ASN A 320 1.64 -12.94 59.89
CA ASN A 320 2.91 -13.34 60.50
C ASN A 320 3.22 -12.55 61.78
N VAL A 321 2.92 -11.24 61.83
CA VAL A 321 3.08 -10.43 63.04
C VAL A 321 2.14 -10.91 64.16
N ILE A 322 0.87 -11.19 63.83
CA ILE A 322 -0.12 -11.71 64.78
C ILE A 322 0.31 -13.10 65.27
N GLU A 323 0.75 -13.98 64.38
CA GLU A 323 1.23 -15.32 64.74
C GLU A 323 2.40 -15.23 65.72
N ASN A 324 3.36 -14.33 65.48
CA ASN A 324 4.49 -14.13 66.38
C ASN A 324 4.06 -13.56 67.74
N ALA A 325 3.09 -12.64 67.78
CA ALA A 325 2.53 -12.11 69.01
C ALA A 325 1.82 -13.20 69.82
N VAL A 326 0.91 -13.95 69.20
CA VAL A 326 0.21 -15.08 69.82
C VAL A 326 1.20 -16.14 70.31
N ARG A 327 2.22 -16.47 69.52
CA ARG A 327 3.28 -17.41 69.92
C ARG A 327 4.04 -16.90 71.14
N SER A 328 4.26 -15.59 71.27
CA SER A 328 4.89 -14.99 72.45
C SER A 328 3.98 -15.04 73.69
N ASP A 329 2.68 -14.77 73.53
CA ASP A 329 1.71 -14.84 74.61
C ASP A 329 1.52 -16.26 75.13
N VAL A 330 1.45 -17.25 74.22
CA VAL A 330 1.41 -18.67 74.59
C VAL A 330 2.67 -19.08 75.35
N ARG A 331 3.86 -18.61 74.94
CA ARG A 331 5.11 -18.85 75.67
C ARG A 331 5.08 -18.22 77.06
N ASN A 332 4.55 -16.99 77.19
CA ASN A 332 4.41 -16.33 78.49
C ASN A 332 3.44 -17.08 79.41
N LEU A 333 2.30 -17.54 78.88
CA LEU A 333 1.35 -18.37 79.62
C LEU A 333 1.96 -19.70 80.07
N ASP A 334 2.74 -20.37 79.22
CA ASP A 334 3.46 -21.60 79.58
C ASP A 334 4.48 -21.36 80.71
N LEU A 335 5.19 -20.24 80.67
CA LEU A 335 6.10 -19.83 81.76
C LEU A 335 5.35 -19.54 83.07
N LEU A 336 4.21 -18.85 83.00
CA LEU A 336 3.36 -18.58 84.16
C LEU A 336 2.79 -19.87 84.77
N LEU A 337 2.36 -20.82 83.94
CA LEU A 337 1.92 -22.15 84.38
C LEU A 337 3.04 -22.90 85.11
N LYS A 338 4.25 -22.96 84.54
CA LYS A 338 5.43 -23.55 85.20
C LYS A 338 5.78 -22.87 86.52
N ALA A 339 5.65 -21.54 86.60
CA ALA A 339 5.86 -20.78 87.83
C ALA A 339 4.79 -21.08 88.90
N MET A 340 3.53 -21.26 88.48
CA MET A 340 2.46 -21.68 89.40
C MET A 340 2.66 -23.12 89.86
N GLU A 341 3.05 -24.04 88.98
CA GLU A 341 3.35 -25.43 89.31
C GLU A 341 4.49 -25.52 90.34
N THR A 342 5.60 -24.81 90.12
CA THR A 342 6.71 -24.75 91.09
C THR A 342 6.31 -24.11 92.42
N ARG A 343 5.45 -23.08 92.42
CA ARG A 343 4.86 -22.53 93.66
C ARG A 343 3.94 -23.52 94.35
N HIS A 344 3.11 -24.26 93.62
CA HIS A 344 2.22 -25.28 94.18
C HIS A 344 3.01 -26.42 94.80
N VAL A 345 4.06 -26.90 94.12
CA VAL A 345 5.01 -27.89 94.64
C VAL A 345 5.68 -27.35 95.91
N SER A 346 6.15 -26.10 95.90
CA SER A 346 6.76 -25.46 97.07
C SER A 346 5.77 -25.27 98.24
N PHE A 347 4.50 -25.02 97.95
CA PHE A 347 3.44 -24.86 98.94
C PHE A 347 3.02 -26.20 99.55
N CYS A 348 2.91 -27.27 98.74
CA CYS A 348 2.72 -28.63 99.24
C CYS A 348 3.87 -29.06 100.16
N ILE A 349 5.12 -28.78 99.79
CA ILE A 349 6.30 -29.05 100.65
C ILE A 349 6.24 -28.25 101.96
N ARG A 350 5.70 -27.03 101.94
CA ARG A 350 5.55 -26.19 103.15
C ARG A 350 4.40 -26.65 104.05
N PHE A 351 3.33 -27.23 103.51
CA PHE A 351 2.20 -27.76 104.30
C PHE A 351 2.52 -29.09 104.99
N GLU A 352 3.42 -29.91 104.44
CA GLU A 352 3.93 -31.10 105.14
C GLU A 352 4.93 -30.75 106.28
N GLY A 353 5.33 -29.49 106.42
CA GLY A 353 6.43 -29.07 107.31
C GLY A 353 6.07 -28.26 108.56
N LEU A 354 4.80 -28.03 108.92
CA LEU A 354 4.45 -27.19 110.08
C LEU A 354 3.54 -27.90 111.11
N PRO A 355 4.10 -28.25 112.30
CA PRO A 355 3.34 -28.61 113.50
C PRO A 355 3.01 -27.35 114.31
N SER A 356 1.84 -27.32 114.96
CA SER A 356 1.67 -26.98 116.40
C SER A 356 0.24 -26.53 116.75
N SER A 357 -0.25 -27.14 117.84
CA SER A 357 -1.06 -26.53 118.90
C SER A 357 -2.39 -25.86 118.53
N LEU A 358 -3.47 -26.63 118.70
CA LEU A 358 -4.32 -26.46 119.89
C LEU A 358 -4.70 -27.85 120.42
#